data_AF-A0A382ZN92-F1
#
_entry.id   AF-A0A382ZN92-F1
#
_cell.length_a   1.000
_cell.length_b   1.000
_cell.length_c   1.000
_cell.angle_alpha   90.00
_cell.angle_beta   90.00
_cell.angle_gamma   90.00
#
_symmetry.space_group_name_H-M   'P 1'
#
loop_
_entity.id
_entity.type
_entity.pdbx_description
1 polymer ?
#
loop_
_entity_poly.entity_id
_entity_poly.type
_entity_poly.pdbx_seq_one_letter_code
_entity_poly.pdbx_strand_id
1 'polypeptide(L)' 'MESHKCADCNAEFRTSRQLRGHWSALHKEGNMVSGSGE' A
#
# COMPACT_ATOMS: atom_id res chain seq x y z
N MET A 1 -11.62 8.74 9.93
CA MET A 1 -10.32 8.85 9.26
C MET A 1 -9.96 7.47 8.78
N GLU A 2 -9.99 7.23 7.47
CA GLU A 2 -9.53 5.97 6.89
C GLU A 2 -8.00 5.99 6.87
N SER A 3 -7.36 5.04 7.56
CA SER A 3 -5.90 4.89 7.56
C SER A 3 -5.51 3.67 6.74
N HIS A 4 -4.46 3.80 5.94
CA HIS A 4 -3.95 2.72 5.10
C HIS A 4 -2.80 2.03 5.82
N LYS A 5 -2.94 0.73 6.11
CA LYS A 5 -1.94 -0.05 6.84
C LYS A 5 -1.27 -1.05 5.93
N CYS A 6 0.05 -1.21 6.08
CA CYS A 6 0.79 -2.29 5.43
C CYS A 6 0.48 -3.61 6.14
N ALA A 7 0.03 -4.63 5.42
CA ALA A 7 -0.24 -5.94 6.01
C ALA A 7 1.04 -6.69 6.44
N ASP A 8 2.19 -6.38 5.83
CA ASP A 8 3.44 -7.10 6.06
C ASP A 8 4.21 -6.58 7.29
N CYS A 9 4.26 -5.25 7.46
CA CYS A 9 4.96 -4.62 8.59
C CYS A 9 4.07 -3.75 9.50
N ASN A 10 2.76 -3.71 9.25
CA ASN A 10 1.78 -2.95 10.02
C ASN A 10 2.01 -1.43 10.07
N ALA A 11 2.83 -0.88 9.15
CA ALA A 11 3.08 0.54 9.04
C ALA A 11 1.81 1.31 8.62
N GLU A 12 1.53 2.43 9.27
CA GLU A 12 0.34 3.24 9.04
C GLU A 12 0.64 4.46 8.16
N PHE A 13 -0.20 4.67 7.14
CA PHE A 13 -0.08 5.74 6.17
C PHE A 13 -1.38 6.52 6.04
N ARG A 14 -1.24 7.81 5.76
CA ARG A 14 -2.38 8.73 5.57
C ARG A 14 -3.05 8.59 4.19
N THR A 15 -2.39 7.95 3.23
CA THR A 15 -2.89 7.81 1.85
C THR A 15 -2.42 6.50 1.22
N SER A 16 -3.22 5.97 0.30
CA SER A 16 -2.92 4.75 -0.47
C SER A 16 -1.64 4.89 -1.30
N ARG A 17 -1.32 6.10 -1.81
CA ARG A 17 -0.07 6.36 -2.55
C ARG A 17 1.17 6.16 -1.68
N GLN A 18 1.12 6.61 -0.43
CA GLN A 18 2.22 6.41 0.51
C GLN A 18 2.39 4.93 0.86
N LEU A 19 1.28 4.22 1.11
CA LEU A 19 1.30 2.78 1.33
C LEU A 19 1.89 2.03 0.12
N ARG A 20 1.48 2.38 -1.11
CA ARG A 20 2.00 1.73 -2.32
C ARG A 20 3.49 2.01 -2.53
N GLY A 21 3.94 3.25 -2.30
CA GLY A 21 5.38 3.58 -2.36
C GLY A 21 6.19 2.83 -1.31
N HIS A 22 5.67 2.75 -0.09
CA HIS A 22 6.26 1.97 1.00
C HIS A 22 6.37 0.47 0.63
N TRP A 23 5.27 -0.12 0.14
CA TRP A 23 5.24 -1.52 -0.26
C TRP A 23 6.23 -1.81 -1.39
N SER A 24 6.28 -0.97 -2.43
CA SER A 24 7.23 -1.15 -3.54
C SER A 24 8.70 -1.02 -3.11
N ALA A 25 9.00 -0.21 -2.10
CA ALA A 25 10.36 0.02 -1.62
C ALA A 25 10.85 -1.06 -0.63
N LEU A 26 9.97 -1.51 0.27
CA LEU A 26 10.33 -2.40 1.38
C LEU A 26 9.83 -3.84 1.21
N HIS A 27 8.70 -4.03 0.54
CA HIS A 27 8.00 -5.32 0.37
C HIS A 27 7.94 -5.71 -1.11
N LYS A 28 9.03 -5.46 -1.84
CA LYS A 28 9.15 -5.57 -3.29
C LYS A 28 8.79 -6.99 -3.79
N GLU A 29 7.50 -7.21 -4.05
CA GLU A 29 6.94 -8.31 -4.83
C GLU A 29 5.95 -7.67 -5.80
N GLY A 30 6.21 -7.85 -7.09
CA GLY A 30 5.50 -7.15 -8.16
C GLY A 30 3.99 -7.36 -8.08
N ASN A 31 3.24 -6.27 -8.27
CA ASN A 31 1.82 -6.24 -8.62
C ASN A 31 0.79 -6.25 -7.46
N MET A 32 0.74 -5.18 -6.65
CA MET A 32 -0.53 -4.73 -6.07
C MET A 32 -1.22 -3.76 -7.04
N VAL A 33 -1.76 -4.29 -8.14
CA VAL A 33 -2.73 -3.59 -8.97
C VAL A 33 -4.09 -3.66 -8.29
N SER A 34 -4.40 -2.64 -7.49
CA SER A 34 -5.81 -2.29 -7.26
C SER A 34 -6.32 -1.68 -8.56
N GLY A 35 -6.75 -2.54 -9.48
CA GLY A 35 -7.64 -2.18 -10.56
C GLY A 35 -9.02 -1.95 -9.96
N SER A 36 -9.40 -0.68 -9.81
CA SER A 36 -10.81 -0.32 -9.72
C SER A 36 -11.42 -0.61 -11.08
N GLY A 37 -12.44 -1.47 -11.11
CA GLY A 37 -13.13 -1.88 -12.32
C GLY A 37 -13.83 -0.73 -13.05
N GLU A 38 -14.13 -1.02 -14.31
CA GLU A 38 -15.26 -0.50 -15.06
C GLU A 38 -16.30 -1.61 -15.20
#